data_AF-A0A2H0DWK3-F1
#
_entry.id   AF-A0A2H0DWK3-F1
#
_cell.length_a   1.000
_cell.length_b   1.000
_cell.length_c   1.000
_cell.angle_alpha   90.00
_cell.angle_beta   90.00
_cell.angle_gamma   90.00
#
_symmetry.space_group_name_H-M   'P 1'
#
loop_
_entity.id
_entity.type
_entity.pdbx_description
1 polymer ?
#
loop_
_entity_poly.entity_id
_entity_poly.type
_entity_poly.pdbx_seq_one_letter_code
_entity_poly.pdbx_strand_id
1 'polypeptide(L)'
;MTVKEKELKTKENSLPKEKSSGEAVSLAKDGKTFPKTRRKFVNKKPGGGRGGRRDDRPKSEYDQKIISLRRVTRVVSGGRRFSFSVALVIGNRNGSVGLGLGKSIDTSLAIGKAERNAKKNLIRPNLTKDRSIPFNVRFKYSSSDVMLSPAPGKGLKAGGAMRVVLELLGAKNVTGKIFSRSKNHANNAKASIEALKQLGLKAVAVSKKTGRNDSKEEKFKKPASDRNKNK
;
A
#
# COMPACT_ATOMS: atom_id res chain seq x y z
N MET A 1 -37.09 53.35 -7.60
CA MET A 1 -37.40 53.71 -6.20
C MET A 1 -37.24 52.44 -5.37
N THR A 2 -36.08 52.20 -4.76
CA THR A 2 -35.82 52.44 -3.31
C THR A 2 -36.88 51.74 -2.45
N VAL A 3 -36.58 50.85 -1.50
CA VAL A 3 -35.70 51.05 -0.33
C VAL A 3 -35.34 49.69 0.35
N LYS A 4 -34.03 49.44 0.55
CA LYS A 4 -33.31 48.78 1.69
C LYS A 4 -33.62 47.31 2.02
N GLU A 5 -32.70 46.33 1.96
CA GLU A 5 -31.31 46.20 2.49
C GLU A 5 -31.11 46.52 3.97
N LYS A 6 -30.31 45.66 4.66
CA LYS A 6 -29.76 45.73 6.04
C LYS A 6 -30.57 44.96 7.10
N GLU A 7 -30.02 44.10 7.97
CA GLU A 7 -28.67 43.75 8.41
C GLU A 7 -28.79 42.39 9.15
N LEU A 8 -28.05 41.34 8.77
CA LEU A 8 -26.78 40.90 9.36
C LEU A 8 -26.74 40.65 10.89
N LYS A 9 -26.63 39.36 11.22
CA LYS A 9 -25.70 38.74 12.20
C LYS A 9 -25.77 39.15 13.68
N THR A 10 -26.10 38.16 14.51
CA THR A 10 -25.36 37.80 15.74
C THR A 10 -25.81 36.38 16.14
N LYS A 11 -25.02 35.32 15.93
CA LYS A 11 -24.03 34.79 16.89
C LYS A 11 -24.60 34.74 18.32
N GLU A 12 -25.05 33.58 18.79
CA GLU A 12 -24.22 32.64 19.57
C GLU A 12 -25.03 31.50 20.19
N ASN A 13 -24.49 30.29 20.05
CA ASN A 13 -24.83 29.09 20.81
C ASN A 13 -24.65 29.37 22.30
N SER A 14 -25.73 29.31 23.08
CA SER A 14 -25.68 29.22 24.53
C SER A 14 -25.79 27.74 24.96
N LEU A 15 -24.64 27.09 25.12
CA LEU A 15 -24.50 25.91 25.97
C LEU A 15 -24.82 26.30 27.42
N PRO A 16 -25.66 25.57 28.16
CA PRO A 16 -25.86 25.83 29.58
C PRO A 16 -24.63 25.38 30.38
N LYS A 17 -24.07 26.32 31.16
CA LYS A 17 -23.03 26.07 32.17
C LYS A 17 -23.65 25.36 33.38
N GLU A 18 -23.09 24.19 33.72
CA GLU A 18 -23.25 23.58 35.04
C GLU A 18 -22.79 24.55 36.13
N LYS A 19 -23.66 24.81 37.10
CA LYS A 19 -23.31 25.49 38.35
C LYS A 19 -23.18 24.45 39.45
N SER A 20 -21.99 24.42 40.02
CA SER A 20 -21.62 23.79 41.28
C SER A 20 -22.26 24.52 42.47
N SER A 21 -23.04 23.79 43.27
CA SER A 21 -23.32 24.03 44.69
C SER A 21 -24.02 22.76 45.19
N GLY A 22 -23.44 21.89 46.01
CA GLY A 22 -22.71 22.22 47.23
C GLY A 22 -23.71 22.36 48.36
N GLU A 23 -24.32 21.26 48.80
CA GLU A 23 -24.93 21.15 50.14
C GLU A 23 -25.09 19.68 50.52
N ALA A 24 -24.52 19.34 51.67
CA ALA A 24 -24.55 18.03 52.28
C ALA A 24 -25.82 17.91 53.15
N VAL A 25 -26.53 16.79 53.04
CA VAL A 25 -27.51 16.36 54.05
C VAL A 25 -27.18 14.93 54.47
N SER A 26 -26.97 14.78 55.77
CA SER A 26 -26.56 13.57 56.47
C SER A 26 -27.73 12.83 57.14
N LEU A 27 -27.46 11.56 57.48
CA LEU A 27 -28.22 10.59 58.33
C LEU A 27 -29.27 9.74 57.59
N ALA A 28 -29.37 8.40 57.75
CA ALA A 28 -28.88 7.50 58.79
C ALA A 28 -28.65 6.04 58.30
N LYS A 29 -27.72 5.37 58.99
CA LYS A 29 -27.67 3.95 59.43
C LYS A 29 -28.15 2.84 58.48
N ASP A 30 -27.20 2.02 58.01
CA ASP A 30 -27.14 0.61 58.41
C ASP A 30 -25.72 0.05 58.23
N GLY A 31 -25.24 -0.61 59.28
CA GLY A 31 -23.85 -0.99 59.45
C GLY A 31 -23.47 -2.30 58.76
N LYS A 32 -22.38 -2.24 57.98
CA LYS A 32 -21.34 -3.28 57.93
C LYS A 32 -19.97 -2.59 57.85
N THR A 33 -19.23 -2.63 58.96
CA THR A 33 -17.92 -2.00 59.15
C THR A 33 -16.81 -2.88 58.57
N PHE A 34 -16.16 -2.43 57.49
CA PHE A 34 -14.89 -2.98 57.03
C PHE A 34 -13.71 -2.21 57.67
N PRO A 35 -12.59 -2.86 58.05
CA PRO A 35 -11.48 -2.18 58.71
C PRO A 35 -10.80 -1.17 57.78
N LYS A 36 -10.95 0.12 58.08
CA LYS A 36 -10.23 1.21 57.40
C LYS A 36 -8.79 1.25 57.88
N THR A 37 -7.89 0.50 57.25
CA THR A 37 -6.46 0.84 57.28
C THR A 37 -6.27 2.20 56.62
N ARG A 38 -5.97 3.23 57.43
CA ARG A 38 -5.54 4.57 57.00
C ARG A 38 -4.26 4.46 56.18
N ARG A 39 -4.37 4.27 54.87
CA ARG A 39 -3.27 4.59 53.94
C ARG A 39 -3.27 6.11 53.78
N LYS A 40 -2.22 6.76 54.29
CA LYS A 40 -1.96 8.19 54.09
C LYS A 40 -1.98 8.48 52.59
N PHE A 41 -2.99 9.20 52.12
CA PHE A 41 -2.98 9.77 50.78
C PHE A 41 -1.91 10.85 50.76
N VAL A 42 -0.74 10.51 50.20
CA VAL A 42 0.27 11.50 49.85
C VAL A 42 -0.30 12.34 48.73
N ASN A 43 -0.60 13.61 49.01
CA ASN A 43 -0.92 14.63 48.02
C ASN A 43 0.28 14.81 47.07
N LYS A 44 0.32 13.99 46.02
CA LYS A 44 1.25 14.18 44.90
C LYS A 44 0.65 15.29 44.04
N LYS A 45 1.21 16.50 44.15
CA LYS A 45 0.94 17.65 43.24
C LYS A 45 0.79 17.13 41.80
N PRO A 46 -0.18 17.63 41.00
CA PRO A 46 -0.17 17.39 39.56
C PRO A 46 1.02 18.16 39.00
N GLY A 47 2.17 17.48 38.94
CA GLY A 47 3.36 18.00 38.30
C GLY A 47 3.05 18.24 36.84
N GLY A 48 2.92 19.52 36.47
CA GLY A 48 3.07 19.95 35.09
C GLY A 48 4.39 19.39 34.57
N GLY A 49 4.30 18.48 33.61
CA GLY A 49 5.43 17.63 33.28
C GLY A 49 5.25 17.00 31.91
N ARG A 50 5.63 17.77 30.90
CA ARG A 50 6.03 17.33 29.57
C ARG A 50 4.90 16.75 28.74
N GLY A 51 4.25 17.64 27.98
CA GLY A 51 3.71 17.29 26.68
C GLY A 51 4.83 16.63 25.88
N GLY A 52 4.88 15.30 25.94
CA GLY A 52 5.78 14.50 25.12
C GLY A 52 5.55 14.90 23.68
N ARG A 53 6.64 15.29 23.02
CA ARG A 53 6.71 15.54 21.58
C ARG A 53 5.78 14.54 20.90
N ARG A 54 4.71 15.01 20.27
CA ARG A 54 3.94 14.16 19.35
C ARG A 54 4.95 13.73 18.32
N ASP A 55 5.41 12.48 18.42
CA ASP A 55 6.38 11.91 17.52
C ASP A 55 6.01 12.32 16.10
N ASP A 56 6.92 13.03 15.45
CA ASP A 56 6.89 13.26 14.02
C ASP A 56 6.80 11.89 13.38
N ARG A 57 5.57 11.44 13.07
CA ARG A 57 5.34 10.15 12.42
C ARG A 57 6.22 10.18 11.18
N PRO A 58 7.26 9.31 11.09
CA PRO A 58 8.22 9.39 10.01
C PRO A 58 7.43 9.33 8.70
N LYS A 59 7.61 10.34 7.85
CA LYS A 59 6.90 10.43 6.58
C LYS A 59 7.21 9.15 5.83
N SER A 60 6.18 8.35 5.56
CA SER A 60 6.35 7.06 4.89
C SER A 60 7.03 7.33 3.54
N GLU A 61 8.22 6.76 3.36
CA GLU A 61 9.01 6.85 2.12
C GLU A 61 8.26 6.26 0.90
N TYR A 62 7.21 5.48 1.18
CA TYR A 62 6.38 4.86 0.17
C TYR A 62 5.18 5.73 -0.15
N ASP A 63 5.01 6.00 -1.45
CA ASP A 63 3.79 6.54 -2.03
C ASP A 63 2.72 5.44 -2.08
N GLN A 64 1.47 5.80 -1.85
CA GLN A 64 0.36 4.85 -1.76
C GLN A 64 -0.82 5.31 -2.61
N LYS A 65 -1.41 4.36 -3.34
CA LYS A 65 -2.57 4.61 -4.20
C LYS A 65 -3.63 3.56 -3.95
N ILE A 66 -4.84 4.02 -3.65
CA ILE A 66 -5.98 3.15 -3.43
C ILE A 66 -6.50 2.69 -4.79
N ILE A 67 -6.66 1.38 -4.95
CA ILE A 67 -7.15 0.76 -6.17
C ILE A 67 -8.65 0.48 -6.08
N SER A 68 -9.10 -0.02 -4.93
CA SER A 68 -10.49 -0.35 -4.69
C SER A 68 -10.86 -0.03 -3.25
N LEU A 69 -11.91 0.76 -3.08
CA LEU A 69 -12.57 1.02 -1.81
C LEU A 69 -14.02 0.55 -1.94
N ARG A 70 -14.43 -0.41 -1.10
CA ARG A 70 -15.80 -0.93 -1.11
C ARG A 70 -16.35 -1.08 0.29
N ARG A 71 -17.64 -0.79 0.47
CA ARG A 71 -18.38 -1.18 1.67
C ARG A 71 -18.89 -2.61 1.48
N VAL A 72 -18.55 -3.49 2.41
CA VAL A 72 -18.99 -4.89 2.47
C VAL A 72 -19.87 -5.08 3.69
N THR A 73 -20.77 -6.07 3.63
CA THR A 73 -21.84 -6.22 4.63
C THR A 73 -21.90 -7.63 5.17
N ARG A 74 -22.13 -7.77 6.48
CA ARG A 74 -22.57 -9.02 7.12
C ARG A 74 -24.01 -8.84 7.59
N VAL A 75 -24.90 -9.72 7.16
CA VAL A 75 -26.30 -9.73 7.61
C VAL A 75 -26.39 -10.51 8.93
N VAL A 76 -27.16 -9.99 9.89
CA VAL A 76 -27.48 -10.60 11.18
C VAL A 76 -28.97 -10.45 11.44
N SER A 77 -29.53 -11.14 12.44
CA SER A 77 -30.96 -11.09 12.78
C SER A 77 -31.48 -9.67 13.05
N GLY A 78 -30.63 -8.79 13.60
CA GLY A 78 -30.95 -7.38 13.85
C GLY A 78 -30.58 -6.39 12.72
N GLY A 79 -30.19 -6.86 11.53
CA GLY A 79 -29.92 -5.98 10.38
C GLY A 79 -28.56 -6.20 9.69
N ARG A 80 -27.98 -5.13 9.14
CA ARG A 80 -26.77 -5.17 8.31
C ARG A 80 -25.59 -4.50 9.00
N ARG A 81 -24.54 -5.26 9.33
CA ARG A 81 -23.26 -4.73 9.83
C ARG A 81 -22.32 -4.45 8.67
N PHE A 82 -22.01 -3.17 8.47
CA PHE A 82 -21.11 -2.73 7.41
C PHE A 82 -19.63 -2.75 7.85
N SER A 83 -18.74 -2.94 6.89
CA SER A 83 -17.31 -2.77 7.03
C SER A 83 -16.74 -2.26 5.71
N PHE A 84 -15.62 -1.56 5.73
CA PHE A 84 -14.91 -1.16 4.52
C PHE A 84 -13.81 -2.17 4.22
N SER A 85 -13.72 -2.58 2.94
CA SER A 85 -12.60 -3.33 2.40
C SER A 85 -11.83 -2.44 1.42
N VAL A 86 -10.52 -2.39 1.62
CA VAL A 86 -9.59 -1.58 0.84
C VAL A 86 -8.57 -2.48 0.19
N ALA A 87 -8.31 -2.26 -1.09
CA ALA A 87 -7.13 -2.74 -1.79
C ALA A 87 -6.31 -1.52 -2.20
N LEU A 88 -5.05 -1.48 -1.78
CA LEU A 88 -4.12 -0.40 -2.11
C LEU A 88 -2.79 -0.95 -2.56
N VAL A 89 -2.05 -0.16 -3.33
CA VAL A 89 -0.69 -0.45 -3.74
C VAL A 89 0.22 0.61 -3.14
N ILE A 90 1.39 0.17 -2.67
CA ILE A 90 2.47 1.03 -2.22
C ILE A 90 3.66 0.88 -3.17
N GLY A 91 4.46 1.93 -3.30
CA GLY A 91 5.74 1.86 -3.99
C GLY A 91 6.57 3.12 -3.80
N ASN A 92 7.87 3.01 -4.07
CA ASN A 92 8.83 4.10 -3.92
C ASN A 92 9.27 4.73 -5.25
N ARG A 93 8.60 4.37 -6.37
CA ARG A 93 8.96 4.77 -7.75
C ARG A 93 10.40 4.42 -8.17
N ASN A 94 11.10 3.65 -7.35
CA ASN A 94 12.50 3.26 -7.47
C ASN A 94 12.60 1.72 -7.56
N GLY A 95 11.64 1.09 -8.23
CA GLY A 95 11.67 -0.35 -8.49
C GLY A 95 11.17 -1.21 -7.33
N SER A 96 10.47 -0.65 -6.34
CA SER A 96 9.81 -1.44 -5.29
C SER A 96 8.30 -1.18 -5.28
N VAL A 97 7.50 -2.26 -5.23
CA VAL A 97 6.04 -2.18 -5.25
C VAL A 97 5.42 -3.29 -4.40
N GLY A 98 4.27 -3.04 -3.78
CA GLY A 98 3.55 -4.04 -2.98
C GLY A 98 2.04 -3.81 -2.99
N LEU A 99 1.25 -4.89 -2.89
CA LEU A 99 -0.21 -4.83 -2.77
C LEU A 99 -0.61 -5.17 -1.33
N GLY A 100 -1.53 -4.38 -0.79
CA GLY A 100 -2.12 -4.61 0.52
C GLY A 100 -3.63 -4.70 0.46
N LEU A 101 -4.17 -5.62 1.24
CA LEU A 101 -5.60 -5.73 1.50
C LEU A 101 -5.88 -5.39 2.97
N GLY A 102 -6.96 -4.66 3.20
CA GLY A 102 -7.38 -4.28 4.54
C GLY A 102 -8.90 -4.33 4.66
N LYS A 103 -9.37 -4.65 5.87
CA LYS A 103 -10.79 -4.59 6.22
C LYS A 103 -10.95 -4.07 7.65
N SER A 104 -11.85 -3.10 7.82
CA SER A 104 -12.19 -2.57 9.14
C SER A 104 -13.59 -1.93 9.11
N ILE A 105 -14.11 -1.56 10.29
CA ILE A 105 -15.39 -0.84 10.40
C ILE A 105 -15.23 0.60 9.91
N ASP A 106 -14.11 1.24 10.25
CA ASP A 106 -13.73 2.58 9.79
C ASP A 106 -12.79 2.52 8.57
N THR A 107 -12.94 3.49 7.66
CA THR A 107 -12.16 3.62 6.42
C THR A 107 -10.68 3.87 6.73
N SER A 108 -10.37 4.79 7.65
CA SER A 108 -8.99 5.15 7.99
C SER A 108 -8.24 3.97 8.59
N LEU A 109 -8.88 3.24 9.50
CA LEU A 109 -8.34 2.00 10.05
C LEU A 109 -8.16 0.91 9.00
N ALA A 110 -9.05 0.80 8.01
CA ALA A 110 -8.94 -0.16 6.93
C ALA A 110 -7.75 0.16 6.00
N ILE A 111 -7.53 1.43 5.69
CA ILE A 111 -6.36 1.91 4.93
C ILE A 111 -5.07 1.58 5.70
N GLY A 112 -4.99 1.92 7.00
CA GLY A 112 -3.80 1.63 7.81
C GLY A 112 -3.52 0.12 7.99
N LYS A 113 -4.54 -0.75 7.94
CA LYS A 113 -4.34 -2.21 7.87
C LYS A 113 -3.80 -2.65 6.52
N ALA A 114 -4.34 -2.10 5.43
CA ALA A 114 -3.88 -2.40 4.08
C ALA A 114 -2.45 -1.93 3.85
N GLU A 115 -2.06 -0.75 4.34
CA GLU A 115 -0.70 -0.22 4.23
C GLU A 115 0.32 -1.14 4.93
N ARG A 116 0.02 -1.57 6.17
CA ARG A 116 0.87 -2.53 6.90
C ARG A 116 0.97 -3.87 6.18
N ASN A 117 -0.12 -4.35 5.56
CA ASN A 117 -0.10 -5.57 4.76
C ASN A 117 0.75 -5.40 3.48
N ALA A 118 0.64 -4.26 2.80
CA ALA A 118 1.41 -3.96 1.60
C ALA A 118 2.91 -3.88 1.88
N LYS A 119 3.32 -3.27 3.01
CA LYS A 119 4.74 -3.17 3.43
C LYS A 119 5.39 -4.54 3.62
N LYS A 120 4.63 -5.53 4.09
CA LYS A 120 5.11 -6.92 4.22
C LYS A 120 5.25 -7.63 2.88
N ASN A 121 4.45 -7.25 1.89
CA ASN A 121 4.40 -7.89 0.57
C ASN A 121 5.15 -7.08 -0.50
N LEU A 122 6.19 -6.35 -0.11
CA LEU A 122 6.99 -5.55 -1.03
C LEU A 122 7.84 -6.46 -1.92
N ILE A 123 7.81 -6.20 -3.22
CA ILE A 123 8.66 -6.88 -4.20
C ILE A 123 9.57 -5.89 -4.91
N ARG A 124 10.75 -6.36 -5.29
CA ARG A 124 11.73 -5.61 -6.09
C ARG A 124 11.97 -6.34 -7.42
N PRO A 125 11.15 -6.09 -8.45
CA PRO A 125 11.33 -6.74 -9.74
C PRO A 125 12.55 -6.18 -10.49
N ASN A 126 13.15 -7.02 -11.33
CA ASN A 126 14.28 -6.64 -12.17
C ASN A 126 13.81 -5.75 -13.32
N LEU A 127 14.27 -4.50 -13.33
CA LEU A 127 14.02 -3.52 -14.39
C LEU A 127 15.32 -3.22 -15.13
N THR A 128 15.20 -2.90 -16.42
CA THR A 128 16.31 -2.39 -17.23
C THR A 128 16.66 -0.95 -16.82
N LYS A 129 17.86 -0.48 -17.18
CA LYS A 129 18.33 0.91 -16.94
C LYS A 129 17.32 1.96 -17.41
N ASP A 130 16.63 1.70 -18.51
CA ASP A 130 15.61 2.60 -19.09
C ASP A 130 14.24 2.54 -18.39
N ARG A 131 14.18 1.94 -17.20
CA ARG A 131 12.94 1.71 -16.42
C ARG A 131 11.87 1.00 -17.25
N SER A 132 12.32 -0.02 -17.98
CA SER A 132 11.52 -0.92 -18.81
C SER A 132 11.62 -2.36 -18.29
N ILE A 133 10.76 -3.22 -18.82
CA ILE A 133 10.76 -4.67 -18.59
C ILE A 133 11.73 -5.35 -19.58
N PRO A 134 12.45 -6.43 -19.22
CA PRO A 134 13.39 -7.08 -20.12
C PRO A 134 12.75 -7.91 -21.24
N PHE A 135 11.65 -8.63 -20.98
CA PHE A 135 10.98 -9.50 -21.96
C PHE A 135 9.47 -9.56 -21.73
N ASN A 136 8.74 -10.03 -22.74
CA ASN A 136 7.28 -10.19 -22.67
C ASN A 136 6.89 -11.24 -21.61
N VAL A 137 5.95 -10.88 -20.74
CA VAL A 137 5.39 -11.79 -19.74
C VAL A 137 3.89 -11.77 -19.78
N ARG A 138 3.29 -12.96 -19.84
CA ARG A 138 1.87 -13.19 -19.64
C ARG A 138 1.66 -14.01 -18.38
N PHE A 139 0.72 -13.59 -17.55
CA PHE A 139 0.40 -14.28 -16.31
C PHE A 139 -1.11 -14.26 -16.05
N LYS A 140 -1.63 -15.40 -15.62
CA LYS A 140 -3.02 -15.56 -15.23
C LYS A 140 -3.11 -15.80 -13.73
N TYR A 141 -3.88 -14.96 -13.04
CA TYR A 141 -4.25 -15.13 -11.64
C TYR A 141 -5.77 -15.20 -11.53
N SER A 142 -6.31 -16.36 -11.16
CA SER A 142 -7.77 -16.59 -11.16
C SER A 142 -8.37 -16.24 -12.53
N SER A 143 -9.41 -15.41 -12.58
CA SER A 143 -10.03 -14.94 -13.81
C SER A 143 -9.31 -13.76 -14.48
N SER A 144 -8.21 -13.25 -13.90
CA SER A 144 -7.45 -12.11 -14.42
C SER A 144 -6.26 -12.60 -15.24
N ASP A 145 -6.21 -12.23 -16.52
CA ASP A 145 -5.11 -12.56 -17.44
C ASP A 145 -4.47 -11.26 -17.93
N VAL A 146 -3.19 -11.07 -17.62
CA VAL A 146 -2.44 -9.85 -17.89
C VAL A 146 -1.20 -10.16 -18.70
N MET A 147 -0.86 -9.26 -19.62
CA MET A 147 0.39 -9.30 -20.37
C MET A 147 1.11 -7.98 -20.26
N LEU A 148 2.41 -8.07 -20.03
CA LEU A 148 3.36 -6.99 -19.97
C LEU A 148 4.38 -7.15 -21.10
N SER A 149 4.60 -6.07 -21.83
CA SER A 149 5.53 -5.98 -22.94
C SER A 149 6.43 -4.76 -22.82
N PRO A 150 7.73 -4.88 -23.13
CA PRO A 150 8.60 -3.72 -23.21
C PRO A 150 8.12 -2.79 -24.34
N ALA A 151 8.11 -1.49 -24.06
CA ALA A 151 7.70 -0.49 -25.03
C ALA A 151 8.62 0.73 -24.93
N PRO A 152 9.87 0.62 -25.43
CA PRO A 152 10.83 1.73 -25.41
C PRO A 152 10.24 2.96 -26.13
N GLY A 153 10.32 4.13 -25.50
CA GLY A 153 9.90 5.41 -26.08
C GLY A 153 8.39 5.66 -26.17
N LYS A 154 7.51 4.68 -25.87
CA LYS A 154 6.05 4.85 -25.96
C LYS A 154 5.38 5.33 -24.67
N GLY A 155 6.13 5.41 -23.57
CA GLY A 155 5.61 5.70 -22.24
C GLY A 155 4.79 4.56 -21.63
N LEU A 156 4.14 4.83 -20.50
CA LEU A 156 3.42 3.84 -19.71
C LEU A 156 1.98 3.71 -20.22
N LYS A 157 1.66 2.60 -20.89
CA LYS A 157 0.31 2.31 -21.43
C LYS A 157 -0.23 1.03 -20.81
N ALA A 158 -1.15 1.16 -19.85
CA ALA A 158 -1.69 0.04 -19.11
C ALA A 158 -3.14 0.29 -18.65
N GLY A 159 -3.91 -0.79 -18.44
CA GLY A 159 -5.25 -0.73 -17.83
C GLY A 159 -5.20 -0.32 -16.35
N GLY A 160 -6.27 0.28 -15.83
CA GLY A 160 -6.29 1.05 -14.56
C GLY A 160 -5.53 0.44 -13.38
N ALA A 161 -5.90 -0.76 -12.92
CA ALA A 161 -5.24 -1.41 -11.78
C ALA A 161 -3.76 -1.72 -12.03
N MET A 162 -3.43 -2.17 -13.23
CA MET A 162 -2.05 -2.49 -13.64
C MET A 162 -1.21 -1.23 -13.82
N ARG A 163 -1.81 -0.14 -14.32
CA ARG A 163 -1.16 1.16 -14.48
C ARG A 163 -0.70 1.70 -13.14
N VAL A 164 -1.55 1.63 -12.11
CA VAL A 164 -1.19 2.05 -10.75
C VAL A 164 0.01 1.28 -10.22
N VAL A 165 0.05 -0.04 -10.44
CA VAL A 165 1.20 -0.88 -10.03
C VAL A 165 2.49 -0.45 -10.75
N LEU A 166 2.45 -0.29 -12.07
CA LEU A 166 3.63 0.07 -12.86
C LEU A 166 4.11 1.51 -12.59
N GLU A 167 3.18 2.43 -12.33
CA GLU A 167 3.46 3.82 -11.96
C GLU A 167 4.21 3.90 -10.62
N LEU A 168 3.70 3.22 -9.58
CA LEU A 168 4.34 3.17 -8.26
C LEU A 168 5.63 2.38 -8.24
N LEU A 169 5.78 1.41 -9.16
CA LEU A 169 7.05 0.74 -9.41
C LEU A 169 8.10 1.68 -10.02
N GLY A 170 7.66 2.69 -10.78
CA GLY A 170 8.54 3.61 -11.50
C GLY A 170 8.87 3.17 -12.92
N ALA A 171 8.12 2.22 -13.50
CA ALA A 171 8.29 1.77 -14.86
C ALA A 171 7.70 2.78 -15.85
N LYS A 172 8.52 3.32 -16.75
CA LYS A 172 8.11 4.37 -17.69
C LYS A 172 7.79 3.83 -19.08
N ASN A 173 8.50 2.78 -19.52
CA ASN A 173 8.48 2.34 -20.92
C ASN A 173 7.87 0.93 -21.05
N VAL A 174 6.62 0.79 -20.59
CA VAL A 174 5.94 -0.51 -20.54
C VAL A 174 4.55 -0.38 -21.14
N THR A 175 4.22 -1.29 -22.04
CA THR A 175 2.84 -1.51 -22.48
C THR A 175 2.32 -2.76 -21.81
N GLY A 176 1.09 -2.72 -21.32
CA GLY A 176 0.42 -3.92 -20.89
C GLY A 176 -1.06 -3.91 -21.21
N LYS A 177 -1.58 -5.10 -21.44
CA LYS A 177 -3.00 -5.33 -21.72
C LYS A 177 -3.55 -6.37 -20.76
N ILE A 178 -4.77 -6.12 -20.29
CA ILE A 178 -5.57 -7.11 -19.57
C ILE A 178 -6.42 -7.82 -20.61
N PHE A 179 -6.23 -9.12 -20.79
CA PHE A 179 -6.98 -9.93 -21.75
C PHE A 179 -8.29 -10.45 -21.17
N SER A 180 -8.37 -10.59 -19.85
CA SER A 180 -9.58 -11.06 -19.20
C SER A 180 -10.73 -10.04 -19.25
N ARG A 181 -11.96 -10.55 -19.35
CA ARG A 181 -13.19 -9.78 -19.17
C ARG A 181 -13.40 -9.25 -17.73
N SER A 182 -12.63 -9.76 -16.77
CA SER A 182 -12.76 -9.43 -15.35
C SER A 182 -12.36 -7.99 -15.04
N LYS A 183 -13.29 -7.25 -14.40
CA LYS A 183 -13.09 -5.87 -13.92
C LYS A 183 -12.59 -5.82 -12.46
N ASN A 184 -12.19 -6.96 -11.88
CA ASN A 184 -11.74 -6.99 -10.49
C ASN A 184 -10.34 -6.39 -10.35
N HIS A 185 -10.28 -5.17 -9.82
CA HIS A 185 -9.05 -4.41 -9.72
C HIS A 185 -8.03 -5.03 -8.75
N ALA A 186 -8.47 -5.67 -7.66
CA ALA A 186 -7.57 -6.32 -6.70
C ALA A 186 -6.87 -7.53 -7.35
N ASN A 187 -7.60 -8.33 -8.11
CA ASN A 187 -7.04 -9.49 -8.82
C ASN A 187 -6.14 -9.05 -9.97
N ASN A 188 -6.54 -8.02 -10.73
CA ASN A 188 -5.72 -7.48 -11.81
C ASN A 188 -4.38 -6.94 -11.28
N ALA A 189 -4.39 -6.18 -10.16
CA ALA A 189 -3.18 -5.71 -9.52
C ALA A 189 -2.30 -6.87 -9.01
N LYS A 190 -2.91 -7.90 -8.40
CA LYS A 190 -2.18 -9.09 -7.94
C LYS A 190 -1.56 -9.85 -9.11
N ALA A 191 -2.29 -10.04 -10.21
CA ALA A 191 -1.78 -10.66 -11.43
C ALA A 191 -0.56 -9.91 -11.98
N SER A 192 -0.61 -8.57 -11.99
CA SER A 192 0.52 -7.74 -12.44
C SER A 192 1.75 -7.89 -11.55
N ILE A 193 1.58 -7.93 -10.23
CA ILE A 193 2.69 -8.13 -9.28
C ILE A 193 3.32 -9.51 -9.45
N GLU A 194 2.51 -10.56 -9.61
CA GLU A 194 3.03 -11.91 -9.87
C GLU A 194 3.73 -12.01 -11.23
N ALA A 195 3.21 -11.35 -12.27
CA ALA A 195 3.89 -11.25 -13.56
C ALA A 195 5.28 -10.59 -13.41
N LEU A 196 5.38 -9.52 -12.61
CA LEU A 196 6.65 -8.85 -12.34
C LEU A 196 7.63 -9.72 -11.54
N LYS A 197 7.14 -10.57 -10.62
CA LYS A 197 8.00 -11.55 -9.92
C LYS A 197 8.63 -12.56 -10.89
N GLN A 198 7.89 -13.01 -11.89
CA GLN A 198 8.41 -13.94 -12.90
C GLN A 198 9.54 -13.34 -13.74
N LEU A 199 9.60 -12.01 -13.87
CA LEU A 199 10.69 -11.33 -14.57
C LEU A 199 12.04 -11.61 -13.91
N GLY A 200 12.08 -11.56 -12.57
CA GLY A 200 13.31 -11.82 -11.80
C GLY A 200 13.83 -13.24 -11.99
N LEU A 201 12.93 -14.23 -11.91
CA LEU A 201 13.29 -15.65 -12.01
C LEU A 201 13.88 -16.01 -13.38
N LYS A 202 13.24 -15.55 -14.45
CA LYS A 202 13.67 -15.83 -15.83
C LYS A 202 14.95 -15.08 -16.20
N ALA A 203 15.14 -13.85 -15.75
CA ALA A 203 16.38 -13.10 -15.99
C ALA A 203 17.61 -13.84 -15.39
N VAL A 204 17.49 -14.33 -14.15
CA VAL A 204 18.56 -15.11 -13.49
C VAL A 204 18.77 -16.47 -14.17
N ALA A 205 17.71 -17.12 -14.63
CA ALA A 205 17.81 -18.40 -15.33
C ALA A 205 18.54 -18.26 -16.69
N VAL A 206 18.33 -17.15 -17.41
CA VAL A 206 19.00 -16.89 -18.69
C VAL A 206 20.50 -16.66 -18.48
N SER A 207 20.91 -15.87 -17.49
CA SER A 207 22.35 -15.61 -17.26
C SER A 207 23.13 -16.88 -16.89
N LYS A 208 22.51 -17.81 -16.18
CA LYS A 208 23.12 -19.12 -15.84
C LYS A 208 23.30 -20.05 -17.05
N LYS A 209 22.47 -19.89 -18.09
CA LYS A 209 22.56 -20.70 -19.31
C LYS A 209 23.58 -20.15 -20.30
N THR A 210 23.69 -18.82 -20.43
CA THR A 210 24.62 -18.19 -21.38
C THR A 210 26.07 -18.27 -20.90
N GLY A 211 26.34 -18.21 -19.59
CA GLY A 211 27.71 -18.32 -19.04
C GLY A 211 28.39 -19.69 -19.14
N ARG A 212 27.82 -20.68 -19.85
CA ARG A 212 28.41 -22.02 -20.04
C ARG A 212 28.90 -22.34 -21.45
N ASN A 213 28.63 -21.51 -22.46
CA ASN A 213 28.93 -21.86 -23.86
C ASN A 213 30.08 -21.06 -24.52
N ASP A 214 30.56 -19.97 -23.93
CA ASP A 214 31.50 -19.07 -24.62
C ASP A 214 32.99 -19.50 -24.52
N SER A 215 33.31 -20.66 -23.94
CA SER A 215 34.70 -21.12 -23.75
C SER A 215 35.14 -22.30 -24.65
N LYS A 216 34.30 -22.75 -25.60
CA LYS A 216 34.65 -23.87 -26.50
C LYS A 216 34.80 -23.51 -27.99
N GLU A 217 34.43 -22.31 -28.44
CA GLU A 217 34.49 -21.97 -29.88
C GLU A 217 35.82 -21.39 -30.37
N GLU A 218 36.75 -20.96 -29.51
CA GLU A 218 38.02 -20.38 -29.96
C GLU A 218 39.15 -21.40 -30.30
N LYS A 219 38.94 -22.71 -30.11
CA LYS A 219 40.00 -23.73 -30.34
C LYS A 219 39.92 -24.49 -31.67
N PHE A 220 39.24 -23.98 -32.69
CA PHE A 220 39.23 -24.59 -34.03
C PHE A 220 39.61 -23.63 -35.15
N LYS A 221 40.70 -22.86 -34.98
CA LYS A 221 41.46 -22.35 -36.14
C LYS A 221 42.33 -23.48 -36.67
N LYS A 222 41.90 -24.12 -37.76
CA LYS A 222 42.75 -25.03 -38.55
C LYS A 222 44.04 -24.28 -38.93
N PRO A 223 45.24 -24.84 -38.68
CA PRO A 223 46.46 -24.23 -39.20
C PRO A 223 46.42 -24.27 -40.73
N ALA A 224 46.70 -23.12 -41.34
CA ALA A 224 46.91 -22.99 -42.77
C ALA A 224 48.05 -23.94 -43.18
N SER A 225 47.75 -24.86 -44.10
CA SER A 225 48.79 -25.66 -44.74
C SER A 225 49.51 -24.80 -45.76
N ASP A 226 50.64 -24.20 -45.36
CA ASP A 226 51.65 -23.70 -46.27
C ASP A 226 52.16 -24.89 -47.10
N ARG A 227 51.74 -24.95 -48.37
CA ARG A 227 52.37 -25.80 -49.37
C ARG A 227 52.86 -24.89 -50.49
N ASN A 228 54.07 -24.37 -50.30
CA ASN A 228 54.87 -23.88 -51.41
C ASN A 228 56.36 -24.18 -51.17
N LYS A 229 56.94 -25.04 -52.02
CA LYS A 229 58.23 -24.82 -52.70
C LYS A 229 58.64 -26.06 -53.50
N ASN A 230 58.73 -25.87 -54.81
CA ASN A 230 59.76 -26.33 -55.75
C ASN A 230 60.36 -27.74 -55.61
N LYS A 231 60.08 -28.59 -56.59
CA LYS A 231 61.03 -28.95 -57.66
C LYS A 231 60.29 -29.62 -58.82
#